data_AF-A0A163K2E1-F1
#
_entry.id   AF-A0A163K2E1-F1
#
_cell.length_a   1.000
_cell.length_b   1.000
_cell.length_c   1.000
_cell.angle_alpha   90.00
_cell.angle_beta   90.00
_cell.angle_gamma   90.00
#
_symmetry.space_group_name_H-M   'P 1'
#
loop_
_entity.id
_entity.type
_entity.pdbx_description
1 polymer ?
#
loop_
_entity_poly.entity_id
_entity_poly.type
_entity_poly.pdbx_seq_one_letter_code
_entity_poly.pdbx_strand_id
1 'polypeptide(L)'
;MITHPSLSSMIELSNMGGAGGHGYMGWWGNMGGPTQRGIVTYILSPFEQRAFAGVVHNAIFNTSRRILSNVPYMGTAFALGYLIYSQANARHAYLTSKAGHAAEEGGH
;
A
#
# COMPACT_ATOMS: atom_id res chain seq x y z
N MET A 1 46.99 13.95 35.79
CA MET A 1 46.22 15.14 36.17
C MET A 1 45.03 15.21 35.21
N ILE A 2 43.85 14.76 35.64
CA ILE A 2 42.65 14.74 34.81
C ILE A 2 42.15 16.19 34.75
N THR A 3 42.27 16.84 33.60
CA THR A 3 41.81 18.22 33.41
C THR A 3 40.28 18.23 33.41
N HIS A 4 39.69 18.85 34.42
CA HIS A 4 38.24 19.09 34.44
C HIS A 4 37.88 20.07 33.31
N PRO A 5 36.87 19.77 32.48
CA PRO A 5 36.38 20.70 31.48
C PRO A 5 35.86 21.98 32.17
N SER A 6 36.22 23.15 31.65
CA SER A 6 35.81 24.45 32.19
C SER A 6 34.30 24.67 31.98
N LEU A 7 33.67 25.43 32.87
CA LEU A 7 32.22 25.74 32.83
C LEU A 7 31.73 26.27 31.47
N SER A 8 32.57 26.97 30.72
CA SER A 8 32.25 27.42 29.34
C SER A 8 32.06 26.25 28.36
N SER A 9 32.85 25.18 28.47
CA SER A 9 32.71 24.00 27.61
C SER A 9 31.48 23.14 27.96
N MET A 10 31.00 23.21 29.21
CA MET A 10 29.76 22.53 29.62
C MET A 10 28.50 23.25 29.12
N ILE A 11 28.55 24.58 28.92
CA ILE A 11 27.45 25.35 28.32
C ILE A 11 27.35 25.05 26.82
N GLU A 12 28.47 24.89 26.10
CA GLU A 12 28.47 24.47 24.69
C GLU A 12 27.87 23.07 24.49
N LEU A 13 28.12 22.13 25.41
CA LEU A 13 27.55 20.77 25.37
C LEU A 13 26.03 20.74 25.63
N SER A 14 25.45 21.77 26.26
CA SER A 14 24.00 21.86 26.49
C SER A 14 23.20 22.18 25.22
N ASN A 15 23.84 22.74 24.20
CA ASN A 15 23.16 23.23 22.98
C ASN A 15 23.18 22.21 21.82
N MET A 16 23.49 20.94 22.08
CA MET A 16 23.52 19.87 21.07
C MET A 16 22.15 19.19 20.82
N GLY A 17 21.05 19.87 21.14
CA GLY A 17 19.71 19.50 20.66
C GLY A 17 19.54 19.99 19.22
N GLY A 18 20.16 19.28 18.26
CA GLY A 18 20.17 19.65 16.85
C GLY A 18 18.77 20.00 16.34
N ALA A 19 18.65 21.17 15.70
CA ALA A 19 17.43 21.61 15.06
C ALA A 19 16.96 20.56 14.05
N GLY A 20 15.89 19.83 14.39
CA GLY A 20 15.25 18.89 13.49
C GLY A 20 14.80 19.64 12.24
N GLY A 21 15.28 19.22 11.07
CA GLY A 21 14.93 19.84 9.79
C GLY A 21 13.42 19.89 9.56
N HIS A 22 12.96 20.86 8.77
CA HIS A 22 11.55 21.00 8.42
C HIS A 22 11.10 19.83 7.54
N GLY A 23 10.50 18.81 8.16
CA GLY A 23 9.79 17.74 7.47
C GLY A 23 8.34 18.13 7.16
N TYR A 24 7.69 17.37 6.27
CA TYR A 24 6.26 17.52 5.97
C TYR A 24 5.33 17.03 7.09
N MET A 25 5.89 16.55 8.21
CA MET A 25 5.15 16.04 9.37
C MET A 25 5.94 16.36 10.65
N GLY A 26 5.25 16.90 11.66
CA GLY A 26 5.82 17.13 12.99
C GLY A 26 5.27 16.18 14.05
N TRP A 27 5.22 16.62 15.32
CA TRP A 27 4.76 15.80 16.45
C TRP A 27 3.33 16.18 16.90
N TRP A 28 2.78 15.45 17.88
CA TRP A 28 1.55 15.84 18.55
C TRP A 28 1.61 17.30 19.01
N GLY A 29 0.61 18.09 18.62
CA GLY A 29 0.56 19.54 18.88
C GLY A 29 1.17 20.42 17.77
N ASN A 30 1.98 19.86 16.86
CA ASN A 30 2.53 20.57 15.70
C ASN A 30 2.70 19.64 14.49
N MET A 31 1.60 19.08 13.98
CA MET A 31 1.64 18.08 12.89
C MET A 31 1.96 18.66 11.50
N GLY A 32 2.03 19.99 11.34
CA GLY A 32 2.32 20.63 10.05
C GLY A 32 1.13 20.72 9.09
N GLY A 33 -0.08 20.38 9.54
CA GLY A 33 -1.32 20.56 8.77
C GLY A 33 -1.87 21.99 8.85
N PRO A 34 -2.88 22.34 8.02
CA PRO A 34 -3.54 23.63 8.08
C PRO A 34 -4.25 23.83 9.43
N THR A 35 -4.41 25.08 9.85
CA THR A 35 -5.17 25.43 11.05
C THR A 35 -6.64 25.07 10.88
N GLN A 36 -7.18 24.26 11.79
CA GLN A 36 -8.56 23.79 11.78
C GLN A 36 -9.34 24.47 12.91
N ARG A 37 -10.49 25.09 12.60
CA ARG A 37 -11.38 25.72 13.57
C ARG A 37 -12.84 25.40 13.21
N GLY A 38 -13.66 25.08 14.21
CA GLY A 38 -15.10 24.86 14.04
C GLY A 38 -15.52 23.43 13.66
N ILE A 39 -14.58 22.48 13.66
CA ILE A 39 -14.89 21.05 13.47
C ILE A 39 -15.09 20.41 14.84
N VAL A 40 -16.25 19.80 15.08
CA VAL A 40 -16.55 19.09 16.32
C VAL A 40 -16.72 17.61 16.00
N THR A 41 -15.94 16.77 16.68
CA THR A 41 -15.94 15.31 16.48
C THR A 41 -16.55 14.64 17.71
N TYR A 42 -17.53 13.77 17.49
CA TYR A 42 -18.18 12.99 18.53
C TYR A 42 -17.81 11.51 18.38
N ILE A 43 -17.52 10.85 19.50
CA ILE A 43 -17.12 9.44 19.53
C ILE A 43 -17.83 8.81 20.74
N LEU A 44 -18.37 7.60 20.56
CA LEU A 44 -18.94 6.78 21.63
C LEU A 44 -17.89 5.80 22.15
N SER A 45 -17.90 5.47 23.45
CA SER A 45 -16.96 4.51 24.03
C SER A 45 -17.06 3.14 23.33
N PRO A 46 -15.94 2.46 23.01
CA PRO A 46 -15.97 1.13 22.42
C PRO A 46 -16.71 0.09 23.28
N PHE A 47 -16.75 0.28 24.60
CA PHE A 47 -17.45 -0.62 25.53
C PHE A 47 -18.98 -0.46 25.49
N GLU A 48 -19.47 0.64 24.93
CA GLU A 48 -20.90 0.91 24.73
C GLU A 48 -21.36 0.47 23.33
N GLN A 49 -20.42 0.14 22.45
CA GLN A 49 -20.69 -0.29 21.07
C GLN A 49 -20.68 -1.82 20.93
N ARG A 50 -21.47 -2.32 20.00
CA ARG A 50 -21.40 -3.72 19.56
C ARG A 50 -20.30 -3.87 18.50
N ALA A 51 -19.19 -4.51 18.85
CA ALA A 51 -17.99 -4.60 18.01
C ALA A 51 -18.22 -5.09 16.56
N PHE A 52 -19.15 -6.03 16.34
CA PHE A 52 -19.45 -6.59 15.01
C PHE A 52 -20.89 -6.32 14.53
N ALA A 53 -21.54 -5.28 15.05
CA ALA A 53 -22.90 -4.96 14.61
C ALA A 53 -22.95 -4.73 13.09
N GLY A 54 -23.79 -5.52 12.41
CA GLY A 54 -24.02 -5.39 10.97
C GLY A 54 -22.85 -5.82 10.09
N VAL A 55 -21.79 -6.44 10.65
CA VAL A 55 -20.58 -6.77 9.88
C VAL A 55 -20.87 -7.69 8.70
N VAL A 56 -21.71 -8.71 8.84
CA VAL A 56 -21.99 -9.65 7.73
C VAL A 56 -22.65 -8.92 6.55
N HIS A 57 -23.73 -8.18 6.81
CA HIS A 57 -24.45 -7.43 5.79
C HIS A 57 -23.54 -6.35 5.17
N ASN A 58 -22.93 -5.51 6.00
CA ASN A 58 -22.11 -4.39 5.53
C ASN A 58 -20.84 -4.86 4.85
N ALA A 59 -20.17 -5.91 5.35
CA ALA A 59 -18.95 -6.40 4.75
C ALA A 59 -19.22 -6.98 3.35
N ILE A 60 -20.28 -7.77 3.16
CA ILE A 60 -20.55 -8.36 1.84
C ILE A 60 -20.81 -7.28 0.80
N PHE A 61 -21.73 -6.34 1.06
CA PHE A 61 -22.13 -5.33 0.07
C PHE A 61 -21.07 -4.24 -0.12
N ASN A 62 -20.41 -3.79 0.95
CA ASN A 62 -19.37 -2.77 0.83
C ASN A 62 -18.10 -3.34 0.18
N THR A 63 -17.72 -4.57 0.53
CA THR A 63 -16.52 -5.20 -0.04
C THR A 63 -16.72 -5.54 -1.50
N SER A 64 -17.89 -6.08 -1.90
CA SER A 64 -18.18 -6.34 -3.31
C SER A 64 -18.14 -5.07 -4.14
N ARG A 65 -18.78 -3.98 -3.68
CA ARG A 65 -18.73 -2.67 -4.34
C ARG A 65 -17.29 -2.16 -4.51
N ARG A 66 -16.46 -2.30 -3.48
CA ARG A 66 -15.04 -1.87 -3.47
C ARG A 66 -14.16 -2.71 -4.40
N ILE A 67 -14.40 -4.02 -4.49
CA ILE A 67 -13.66 -4.89 -5.39
C ILE A 67 -14.05 -4.57 -6.82
N LEU A 68 -15.36 -4.52 -7.12
CA LEU A 68 -15.86 -4.28 -8.47
C LEU A 68 -15.39 -2.94 -9.07
N SER A 69 -15.20 -1.90 -8.26
CA SER A 69 -14.63 -0.64 -8.77
C SER A 69 -13.17 -0.74 -9.23
N ASN A 70 -12.42 -1.75 -8.75
CA ASN A 70 -11.02 -1.97 -9.10
C ASN A 70 -10.83 -3.05 -10.17
N VAL A 71 -11.84 -3.89 -10.40
CA VAL A 71 -11.82 -4.97 -11.41
C VAL A 71 -11.46 -4.48 -12.81
N PRO A 72 -11.93 -3.32 -13.32
CA PRO A 72 -11.53 -2.86 -14.66
C PRO A 72 -10.03 -2.58 -14.78
N TYR A 73 -9.39 -2.10 -13.71
CA TYR A 73 -7.97 -1.74 -13.74
C TYR A 73 -7.08 -2.97 -13.67
N MET A 74 -7.35 -3.89 -12.74
CA MET A 74 -6.52 -5.07 -12.55
C MET A 74 -7.00 -6.26 -13.38
N GLY A 75 -8.32 -6.47 -13.43
CA GLY A 75 -8.96 -7.57 -14.16
C GLY A 75 -8.68 -7.53 -15.65
N THR A 76 -8.59 -6.35 -16.27
CA THR A 76 -8.21 -6.23 -17.69
C THR A 76 -6.81 -6.78 -17.95
N ALA A 77 -5.83 -6.41 -17.12
CA ALA A 77 -4.46 -6.91 -17.25
C ALA A 77 -4.39 -8.43 -17.05
N PHE A 78 -5.07 -8.96 -16.03
CA PHE A 78 -5.12 -10.40 -15.79
C PHE A 78 -5.83 -11.17 -16.90
N ALA A 79 -6.94 -10.65 -17.42
CA ALA A 79 -7.67 -11.26 -18.52
C ALA A 79 -6.80 -11.33 -19.78
N LEU A 80 -6.16 -10.22 -20.17
CA LEU A 80 -5.26 -10.18 -21.31
C LEU A 80 -4.08 -11.14 -21.16
N GLY A 81 -3.43 -11.14 -19.98
CA GLY A 81 -2.33 -12.05 -19.69
C GLY A 81 -2.74 -13.52 -19.78
N TYR A 82 -3.91 -13.87 -19.24
CA TYR A 82 -4.43 -15.23 -19.30
C TYR A 82 -4.76 -15.68 -20.73
N LEU A 83 -5.36 -14.79 -21.53
CA LEU A 83 -5.65 -15.08 -22.94
C LEU A 83 -4.36 -15.36 -23.72
N ILE A 84 -3.36 -14.50 -23.60
CA ILE A 84 -2.06 -14.69 -24.28
C ILE A 84 -1.40 -16.00 -23.83
N TYR A 85 -1.35 -16.24 -22.52
CA TYR A 85 -0.76 -17.43 -21.94
C TYR A 85 -1.43 -18.72 -22.46
N SER A 86 -2.76 -18.77 -22.46
CA SER A 86 -3.50 -19.95 -22.92
C SER A 86 -3.24 -20.26 -24.41
N GLN A 87 -3.21 -19.23 -25.26
CA GLN A 87 -2.92 -19.37 -26.69
C GLN A 87 -1.48 -19.82 -26.93
N ALA A 88 -0.52 -19.20 -26.23
CA ALA A 88 0.89 -19.56 -26.34
C ALA A 88 1.14 -21.00 -25.89
N ASN A 89 0.53 -21.44 -24.79
CA ASN A 89 0.70 -22.80 -24.28
C ASN A 89 0.08 -23.84 -25.23
N ALA A 90 -1.12 -23.57 -25.76
CA ALA A 90 -1.76 -24.44 -26.75
C ALA A 90 -0.93 -24.54 -28.04
N ARG A 91 -0.42 -23.41 -28.53
CA ARG A 91 0.45 -23.37 -29.72
C ARG A 91 1.76 -24.13 -29.49
N HIS A 92 2.40 -23.91 -28.34
CA HIS A 92 3.62 -24.64 -27.97
C HIS A 92 3.37 -26.15 -27.94
N ALA A 93 2.30 -26.60 -27.29
CA ALA A 93 1.93 -28.00 -27.22
C ALA A 93 1.65 -28.61 -28.62
N TYR A 94 0.99 -27.86 -29.51
CA TYR A 94 0.76 -28.29 -30.89
C TYR A 94 2.07 -28.44 -31.67
N LEU A 95 2.97 -27.46 -31.59
CA LEU A 95 4.26 -27.47 -32.30
C LEU A 95 5.17 -28.62 -31.84
N THR A 96 5.13 -28.98 -30.56
CA THR A 96 5.88 -30.14 -30.02
C THR A 96 5.19 -31.48 -30.30
N SER A 97 3.97 -31.47 -30.83
CA SER A 97 3.25 -32.70 -31.19
C SER A 97 3.73 -33.26 -32.53
N LYS A 98 3.58 -34.57 -32.74
CA LYS A 98 3.91 -35.22 -34.03
C LYS A 98 3.16 -34.60 -35.21
N ALA A 99 1.90 -34.22 -35.00
CA ALA A 99 1.09 -33.58 -36.02
C ALA A 99 1.60 -32.17 -36.38
N GLY A 100 2.13 -31.43 -35.39
CA GLY A 100 2.74 -30.12 -35.62
C GLY A 100 4.07 -30.21 -36.36
N HIS A 101 4.93 -31.16 -35.97
CA HIS A 101 6.18 -31.42 -36.70
C HIS A 101 5.94 -31.82 -38.15
N ALA A 102 4.97 -32.70 -38.43
CA ALA A 102 4.62 -33.10 -39.79
C ALA A 102 4.01 -31.96 -40.64
N ALA A 103 3.27 -31.04 -40.02
CA ALA A 103 2.67 -29.90 -40.72
C ALA A 103 3.69 -28.81 -41.08
N GLU A 104 4.73 -28.61 -40.26
CA GLU A 104 5.81 -27.64 -40.51
C GLU A 104 6.87 -28.22 -41.47
N GLU A 105 7.20 -29.52 -41.39
CA GLU A 105 8.15 -30.18 -42.31
C GLU A 105 7.62 -30.29 -43.75
N GLY A 106 6.30 -30.35 -43.95
CA GLY A 106 5.66 -30.40 -45.28
C GLY A 106 5.48 -29.04 -45.97
N GLY A 107 5.96 -27.94 -45.36
CA GLY A 107 5.80 -26.56 -45.84
C GLY A 107 7.01 -25.99 -46.61
N HIS A 108 8.00 -26.83 -46.95
CA HIS A 108 9.15 -26.50 -47.80
C HIS A 108 9.02 -27.09 -49.20
#